data_AF-A0A7R9XU89-F1
#
_entry.id   AF-A0A7R9XU89-F1
#
_cell.length_a   1.000
_cell.length_b   1.000
_cell.length_c   1.000
_cell.angle_alpha   90.00
_cell.angle_beta   90.00
_cell.angle_gamma   90.00
#
_symmetry.space_group_name_H-M   'P 1'
#
loop_
_entity.id
_entity.type
_entity.pdbx_description
1 polymer ?
#
loop_
_entity_poly.entity_id
_entity_poly.type
_entity_poly.pdbx_seq_one_letter_code
_entity_poly.pdbx_strand_id
1 'polypeptide(L)'
;RTLKLPYDQRRGFYLKVSAKELRDCQTARRQEMMKSPRRAPSGGGGEFGGPQGRDSDMPEAEEDGTIGDSPARDREGPVLDEWGDSLLPPGFVNSSTRGTTVQCTTHELMQLNARMMEAKHNALQRSVAAATQLLEAVRSAARPLCQLAEAMNLLDLLVNSLAVVSREQGYCRPTLLDASDAPLAIRRARHPVLSALDIFSYVPNSVLLTPQTRLLILCGPNAAGKTTYLRALCLCTLMAHIGCWVPAESASVRLTDRMLTRLGVDDCLESNASSFSLEMKEVAYCLHNLSDRALVVIDELGRATSDADSLAISWAVGEALMGSGAYSAMATHEHRLARLQHLYPGALCASMAVRAEGGTLDFCYEISDGLSAEVT
;
A
#
# COMPACT_ATOMS: atom_id res chain seq x y z
N ARG A 1 -57.71 13.31 -11.33
CA ARG A 1 -57.45 12.90 -9.92
C ARG A 1 -56.04 12.29 -9.76
N THR A 2 -55.30 12.03 -10.85
CA THR A 2 -53.94 11.47 -10.80
C THR A 2 -52.87 12.37 -11.44
N LEU A 3 -52.95 13.69 -11.28
CA LEU A 3 -51.88 14.58 -11.70
C LEU A 3 -50.71 14.49 -10.71
N LYS A 4 -49.55 14.02 -11.19
CA LYS A 4 -48.32 13.91 -10.40
C LYS A 4 -47.30 14.93 -10.92
N LEU A 5 -46.46 15.45 -10.02
CA LEU A 5 -45.35 16.35 -10.32
C LEU A 5 -43.99 15.68 -10.00
N PRO A 6 -43.58 14.63 -10.73
CA PRO A 6 -42.25 14.03 -10.57
C PRO A 6 -41.12 15.02 -10.92
N TYR A 7 -39.96 14.82 -10.27
CA TYR A 7 -38.70 15.52 -10.57
C TYR A 7 -37.75 14.60 -11.34
N ASP A 8 -37.15 15.13 -12.40
CA ASP A 8 -36.06 14.50 -13.16
C ASP A 8 -34.84 15.43 -13.11
N GLN A 9 -33.65 14.88 -12.84
CA GLN A 9 -32.41 15.65 -12.77
C GLN A 9 -32.05 16.37 -14.09
N ARG A 10 -32.49 15.85 -15.24
CA ARG A 10 -32.23 16.45 -16.57
C ARG A 10 -33.34 17.39 -17.02
N ARG A 11 -34.60 17.11 -16.67
CA ARG A 11 -35.78 17.84 -17.18
C ARG A 11 -36.45 18.76 -16.17
N GLY A 12 -36.07 18.69 -14.89
CA GLY A 12 -36.76 19.38 -13.80
C GLY A 12 -38.09 18.72 -13.44
N PHE A 13 -39.00 19.48 -12.87
CA PHE A 13 -40.35 19.01 -12.56
C PHE A 13 -41.21 18.93 -13.82
N TYR A 14 -41.97 17.85 -14.00
CA TYR A 14 -42.90 17.73 -15.13
C TYR A 14 -44.23 17.17 -14.66
N LEU A 15 -45.29 17.41 -15.43
CA LEU A 15 -46.62 16.89 -15.12
C LEU A 15 -46.77 15.51 -15.73
N LYS A 16 -47.24 14.57 -14.92
CA LYS A 16 -47.57 13.20 -15.35
C LYS A 16 -49.04 12.95 -15.10
N VAL A 17 -49.77 12.65 -16.17
CA VAL A 17 -51.23 12.45 -16.15
C VAL A 17 -51.57 11.12 -16.83
N SER A 18 -52.61 10.43 -16.35
CA SER A 18 -53.10 9.21 -17.01
C SER A 18 -53.77 9.54 -18.35
N ALA A 19 -53.40 8.81 -19.41
CA ALA A 19 -54.01 8.95 -20.73
C ALA A 19 -55.50 8.58 -20.73
N LYS A 20 -55.94 7.72 -19.80
CA LYS A 20 -57.37 7.38 -19.62
C LYS A 20 -58.14 8.57 -19.05
N GLU A 21 -57.64 9.15 -17.95
CA GLU A 21 -58.30 10.31 -17.32
C GLU A 21 -58.34 11.54 -18.24
N LEU A 22 -57.29 11.78 -19.03
CA LEU A 22 -57.29 12.87 -20.01
C LEU A 22 -58.36 12.67 -21.09
N ARG A 23 -58.54 11.44 -21.60
CA ARG A 23 -59.59 11.10 -22.57
C ARG A 23 -60.99 11.27 -21.98
N ASP A 24 -61.20 10.80 -20.75
CA ASP A 24 -62.47 10.94 -20.04
C ASP A 24 -62.85 12.42 -19.81
N CYS A 25 -61.86 13.28 -19.54
CA CYS A 25 -62.08 14.73 -19.40
C CYS A 25 -62.43 15.39 -20.75
N GLN A 26 -61.84 14.94 -21.86
CA GLN A 26 -62.16 15.48 -23.19
C GLN A 26 -63.54 15.06 -23.69
N THR A 27 -63.94 13.81 -23.47
CA THR A 27 -65.28 13.33 -23.83
C THR A 27 -66.35 14.06 -23.03
N ALA A 28 -66.12 14.29 -21.73
CA ALA A 28 -66.98 15.12 -20.90
C ALA A 28 -67.09 16.56 -21.44
N ARG A 29 -65.95 17.19 -21.79
CA ARG A 29 -65.93 18.56 -22.36
C ARG A 29 -66.63 18.66 -23.72
N ARG A 30 -66.49 17.65 -24.60
CA ARG A 30 -67.24 17.58 -25.87
C ARG A 30 -68.74 17.43 -25.64
N GLN A 31 -69.15 16.61 -24.65
CA GLN A 31 -70.56 16.44 -24.28
C GLN A 31 -71.16 17.72 -23.69
N GLU A 32 -70.39 18.49 -22.91
CA GLU A 32 -70.82 19.81 -22.43
C GLU A 32 -70.95 20.83 -23.57
N MET A 33 -69.98 20.90 -24.49
CA MET A 33 -70.07 21.78 -25.66
C MET A 33 -71.24 21.43 -26.59
N MET A 34 -71.62 20.16 -26.68
CA MET A 34 -72.81 19.70 -27.43
C MET A 34 -74.13 20.07 -26.73
N LYS A 35 -74.13 20.28 -25.41
CA LYS A 35 -75.32 20.70 -24.64
C LYS A 35 -75.52 22.21 -24.60
N SER A 36 -74.52 23.01 -24.96
CA SER A 36 -74.66 24.45 -25.18
C SER A 36 -75.30 24.73 -26.56
N PRO A 37 -76.44 25.45 -26.64
CA PRO A 37 -77.07 25.74 -27.93
C PRO A 37 -76.17 26.68 -28.74
N ARG A 38 -75.90 26.29 -29.99
CA ARG A 38 -75.19 27.12 -30.99
C ARG A 38 -75.89 28.49 -31.09
N ARG A 39 -75.26 29.55 -30.60
CA ARG A 39 -75.52 30.90 -31.11
C ARG A 39 -74.90 30.98 -32.51
N ALA A 40 -75.74 31.12 -33.53
CA ALA A 40 -75.29 31.47 -34.87
C ALA A 40 -74.58 32.84 -34.82
N PRO A 41 -73.41 33.01 -35.44
CA PRO A 41 -72.91 34.32 -35.78
C PRO A 41 -73.45 34.72 -37.16
N SER A 42 -74.14 35.86 -37.16
CA SER A 42 -74.44 36.69 -38.31
C SER A 42 -73.16 37.23 -38.97
N GLY A 43 -73.07 37.12 -40.30
CA GLY A 43 -72.61 38.15 -41.24
C GLY A 43 -71.22 38.80 -41.09
N GLY A 44 -70.41 38.65 -42.15
CA GLY A 44 -69.19 39.43 -42.45
C GLY A 44 -67.99 38.49 -42.59
N GLY A 45 -67.49 38.14 -43.79
CA GLY A 45 -67.19 39.00 -44.92
C GLY A 45 -65.76 39.53 -44.74
N GLY A 46 -64.75 38.79 -45.22
CA GLY A 46 -63.34 39.16 -45.03
C GLY A 46 -62.38 38.10 -45.55
N GLU A 47 -61.92 38.35 -46.76
CA GLU A 47 -61.17 37.51 -47.68
C GLU A 47 -59.64 37.55 -47.45
N PHE A 48 -58.95 36.53 -47.99
CA PHE A 48 -57.55 36.48 -48.47
C PHE A 48 -56.34 36.34 -47.51
N GLY A 49 -55.57 35.25 -47.74
CA GLY A 49 -54.11 35.32 -47.95
C GLY A 49 -53.21 34.55 -46.98
N GLY A 50 -52.80 33.32 -47.31
CA GLY A 50 -51.50 32.77 -46.88
C GLY A 50 -50.40 33.12 -47.89
N PRO A 51 -49.22 32.46 -47.89
CA PRO A 51 -48.41 31.87 -46.81
C PRO A 51 -46.94 32.36 -46.89
N GLN A 52 -46.06 31.86 -46.00
CA GLN A 52 -44.69 31.35 -46.30
C GLN A 52 -43.73 31.52 -45.11
N GLY A 53 -43.32 30.38 -44.55
CA GLY A 53 -42.05 30.24 -43.84
C GLY A 53 -40.94 29.86 -44.81
N ARG A 54 -39.70 30.17 -44.43
CA ARG A 54 -38.48 29.56 -44.94
C ARG A 54 -37.43 29.45 -43.83
N ASP A 55 -36.88 28.24 -43.78
CA ASP A 55 -35.47 27.87 -43.61
C ASP A 55 -34.74 28.11 -42.28
N SER A 56 -34.39 26.99 -41.63
CA SER A 56 -33.00 26.58 -41.30
C SER A 56 -33.09 25.30 -40.45
N ASP A 57 -32.79 24.14 -41.01
CA ASP A 57 -31.47 23.50 -41.18
C ASP A 57 -30.83 22.91 -39.90
N MET A 58 -30.82 21.57 -39.90
CA MET A 58 -29.75 20.64 -39.44
C MET A 58 -29.49 20.43 -37.93
N PRO A 59 -28.90 19.28 -37.50
CA PRO A 59 -28.73 17.98 -38.19
C PRO A 59 -29.17 16.74 -37.37
N GLU A 60 -29.27 15.63 -38.11
CA GLU A 60 -29.42 14.25 -37.65
C GLU A 60 -28.18 13.74 -36.89
N ALA A 61 -28.39 12.79 -35.98
CA ALA A 61 -27.35 11.89 -35.47
C ALA A 61 -27.92 10.47 -35.34
N GLU A 62 -27.13 9.52 -35.82
CA GLU A 62 -27.41 8.15 -36.20
C GLU A 62 -27.81 7.20 -35.06
N GLU A 63 -28.63 6.22 -35.42
CA GLU A 63 -29.00 5.04 -34.63
C GLU A 63 -27.94 3.94 -34.77
N ASP A 64 -27.53 3.37 -33.63
CA ASP A 64 -26.82 2.08 -33.59
C ASP A 64 -27.78 1.00 -33.06
N GLY A 65 -27.94 -0.05 -33.86
CA GLY A 65 -28.84 -1.16 -33.60
C GLY A 65 -28.27 -2.20 -32.63
N THR A 66 -29.16 -2.92 -31.95
CA THR A 66 -28.87 -4.30 -31.52
C THR A 66 -30.16 -5.11 -31.44
N ILE A 67 -30.11 -6.27 -32.10
CA ILE A 67 -31.16 -7.27 -32.27
C ILE A 67 -31.30 -8.10 -30.99
N GLY A 68 -32.54 -8.38 -30.56
CA GLY A 68 -32.83 -9.29 -29.47
C GLY A 68 -34.28 -9.75 -29.47
N ASP A 69 -34.46 -11.04 -29.74
CA ASP A 69 -35.67 -11.87 -29.89
C ASP A 69 -36.98 -11.45 -29.19
N SER A 70 -38.07 -11.63 -29.95
CA SER A 70 -39.46 -11.70 -29.46
C SER A 70 -39.83 -13.11 -29.02
N PRO A 71 -40.78 -13.24 -28.07
CA PRO A 71 -41.87 -14.17 -28.28
C PRO A 71 -43.22 -13.45 -28.22
N ALA A 72 -44.06 -13.78 -29.20
CA ALA A 72 -45.40 -13.29 -29.39
C ALA A 72 -46.33 -13.64 -28.20
N ARG A 73 -47.23 -12.71 -27.85
CA ARG A 73 -48.68 -12.97 -27.84
C ARG A 73 -49.52 -11.71 -27.54
N ASP A 74 -50.70 -11.77 -28.13
CA ASP A 74 -51.91 -10.98 -27.89
C ASP A 74 -52.03 -9.63 -28.62
N ARG A 75 -52.56 -9.75 -29.84
CA ARG A 75 -53.29 -8.70 -30.55
C ARG A 75 -54.52 -8.33 -29.74
N GLU A 76 -54.60 -7.11 -29.22
CA GLU A 76 -55.84 -6.33 -29.07
C GLU A 76 -55.53 -4.89 -28.62
N GLY A 77 -55.91 -3.92 -29.46
CA GLY A 77 -55.94 -2.48 -29.13
C GLY A 77 -55.17 -1.60 -30.12
N PRO A 78 -55.77 -0.50 -30.64
CA PRO A 78 -55.10 0.35 -31.62
C PRO A 78 -53.91 1.06 -30.96
N VAL A 79 -52.83 1.15 -31.74
CA VAL A 79 -51.63 1.95 -31.47
C VAL A 79 -52.07 3.32 -30.97
N LEU A 80 -51.56 3.71 -29.79
CA LEU A 80 -51.83 5.01 -29.17
C LEU A 80 -51.19 6.08 -30.04
N ASP A 81 -51.97 6.63 -30.97
CA ASP A 81 -51.64 7.81 -31.76
C ASP A 81 -51.02 8.88 -30.86
N GLU A 82 -49.96 9.50 -31.39
CA GLU A 82 -49.27 10.63 -30.79
C GLU A 82 -50.28 11.66 -30.28
N TRP A 83 -50.20 11.98 -28.99
CA TRP A 83 -50.93 13.11 -28.46
C TRP A 83 -50.24 14.37 -29.00
N GLY A 84 -50.65 14.84 -30.17
CA GLY A 84 -50.26 16.16 -30.65
C GLY A 84 -50.76 17.23 -29.67
N ASP A 85 -50.03 18.34 -29.55
CA ASP A 85 -50.34 19.44 -28.60
C ASP A 85 -51.79 19.98 -28.75
N SER A 86 -52.47 19.73 -29.88
CA SER A 86 -53.87 20.07 -30.14
C SER A 86 -54.90 19.27 -29.31
N LEU A 87 -54.49 18.15 -28.70
CA LEU A 87 -55.33 17.27 -27.87
C LEU A 87 -55.08 17.46 -26.37
N LEU A 88 -54.52 18.59 -25.93
CA LEU A 88 -54.35 18.89 -24.51
C LEU A 88 -55.22 20.05 -24.05
N PRO A 89 -55.59 20.13 -22.76
CA PRO A 89 -56.24 21.31 -22.23
C PRO A 89 -55.37 22.56 -22.49
N PRO A 90 -55.99 23.73 -22.72
CA PRO A 90 -55.24 24.96 -22.98
C PRO A 90 -54.31 25.27 -21.81
N GLY A 91 -53.02 25.47 -22.11
CA GLY A 91 -51.95 25.76 -21.13
C GLY A 91 -50.94 24.62 -20.91
N PHE A 92 -51.25 23.39 -21.34
CA PHE A 92 -50.28 22.28 -21.38
C PHE A 92 -49.51 22.29 -22.71
N VAL A 93 -48.20 22.12 -22.63
CA VAL A 93 -47.26 22.18 -23.76
C VAL A 93 -46.17 21.12 -23.63
N ASN A 94 -45.51 20.79 -24.75
CA ASN A 94 -44.41 19.82 -24.84
C ASN A 94 -44.81 18.45 -24.29
N SER A 95 -45.84 17.85 -24.88
CA SER A 95 -46.29 16.53 -24.44
C SER A 95 -45.58 15.37 -25.10
N SER A 96 -45.30 14.33 -24.31
CA SER A 96 -44.78 13.05 -24.76
C SER A 96 -45.53 11.93 -24.07
N THR A 97 -46.04 10.99 -24.86
CA THR A 97 -46.76 9.82 -24.35
C THR A 97 -45.78 8.70 -24.08
N ARG A 98 -45.78 8.17 -22.84
CA ARG A 98 -45.01 6.99 -22.45
C ARG A 98 -45.97 5.96 -21.84
N GLY A 99 -46.28 4.93 -22.63
CA GLY A 99 -47.22 3.87 -22.25
C GLY A 99 -48.62 4.44 -21.95
N THR A 100 -49.13 4.20 -20.73
CA THR A 100 -50.45 4.67 -20.30
C THR A 100 -50.48 6.08 -19.71
N THR A 101 -49.34 6.79 -19.74
CA THR A 101 -49.19 8.11 -19.12
C THR A 101 -48.69 9.16 -20.12
N VAL A 102 -49.28 10.34 -20.05
CA VAL A 102 -48.86 11.51 -20.81
C VAL A 102 -47.99 12.36 -19.88
N GLN A 103 -46.78 12.68 -20.35
CA GLN A 103 -45.91 13.66 -19.72
C GLN A 103 -46.10 14.99 -20.44
N CYS A 104 -46.33 16.06 -19.70
CA CYS A 104 -46.51 17.38 -20.25
C CYS A 104 -45.96 18.44 -19.30
N THR A 105 -45.84 19.67 -19.77
CA THR A 105 -45.41 20.81 -18.97
C THR A 105 -46.38 21.97 -19.16
N THR A 106 -46.25 23.03 -18.37
CA THR A 106 -46.94 24.31 -18.59
C THR A 106 -45.89 25.40 -18.75
N HIS A 107 -46.23 26.51 -19.40
CA HIS A 107 -45.31 27.65 -19.50
C HIS A 107 -44.84 28.15 -18.12
N GLU A 108 -45.72 28.16 -17.13
CA GLU A 108 -45.38 28.51 -15.74
C GLU A 108 -44.40 27.51 -15.11
N LEU A 109 -44.62 26.20 -15.30
CA LEU A 109 -43.72 25.17 -14.79
C LEU A 109 -42.36 25.20 -15.48
N MET A 110 -42.31 25.48 -16.79
CA MET A 110 -41.07 25.69 -17.53
C MET A 110 -40.28 26.89 -16.98
N GLN A 111 -40.95 28.01 -16.68
CA GLN A 111 -40.32 29.18 -16.07
C GLN A 111 -39.78 28.87 -14.65
N LEU A 112 -40.54 28.14 -13.83
CA LEU A 112 -40.10 27.73 -12.50
C LEU A 112 -38.91 26.77 -12.56
N ASN A 113 -38.91 25.80 -13.49
CA ASN A 113 -37.78 24.91 -13.71
C ASN A 113 -36.53 25.65 -14.19
N ALA A 114 -36.69 26.62 -15.10
CA ALA A 114 -35.58 27.45 -15.56
C ALA A 114 -34.95 28.22 -14.38
N ARG A 115 -35.77 28.88 -13.55
CA ARG A 115 -35.31 29.58 -12.35
C ARG A 115 -34.63 28.64 -11.34
N MET A 116 -35.19 27.45 -11.13
CA MET A 116 -34.61 26.45 -10.23
C MET A 116 -33.26 25.95 -10.75
N MET A 117 -33.15 25.64 -12.04
CA MET A 117 -31.89 25.20 -12.64
C MET A 117 -30.83 26.30 -12.60
N GLU A 118 -31.21 27.55 -12.87
CA GLU A 118 -30.35 28.71 -12.72
C GLU A 118 -29.88 28.90 -11.28
N ALA A 119 -30.79 28.82 -10.30
CA ALA A 119 -30.44 28.91 -8.88
C ALA A 119 -29.48 27.78 -8.44
N LYS A 120 -29.73 26.54 -8.91
CA LYS A 120 -28.85 25.39 -8.67
C LYS A 120 -27.46 25.59 -9.29
N HIS A 121 -27.40 26.09 -10.52
CA HIS A 121 -26.14 26.39 -11.20
C HIS A 121 -25.36 27.48 -10.46
N ASN A 122 -26.03 28.57 -10.08
CA ASN A 122 -25.44 29.67 -9.32
C ASN A 122 -24.94 29.22 -7.95
N ALA A 123 -25.67 28.34 -7.25
CA ALA A 123 -25.25 27.76 -5.99
C ALA A 123 -23.97 26.92 -6.16
N LEU A 124 -23.91 26.07 -7.19
CA LEU A 124 -22.73 25.27 -7.48
C LEU A 124 -21.52 26.14 -7.84
N GLN A 125 -21.70 27.14 -8.70
CA GLN A 125 -20.63 28.09 -9.07
C GLN A 125 -20.06 28.80 -7.83
N ARG A 126 -20.93 29.27 -6.93
CA ARG A 126 -20.51 29.90 -5.67
C ARG A 126 -19.75 28.93 -4.76
N SER A 127 -20.21 27.68 -4.63
CA SER A 127 -19.51 26.66 -3.85
C SER A 127 -18.14 26.34 -4.42
N VAL A 128 -18.01 26.21 -5.74
CA VAL A 128 -16.71 25.99 -6.41
C VAL A 128 -15.80 27.19 -6.17
N ALA A 129 -16.29 28.42 -6.37
CA ALA A 129 -15.50 29.62 -6.13
C ALA A 129 -15.01 29.71 -4.68
N ALA A 130 -15.86 29.41 -3.70
CA ALA A 130 -15.48 29.37 -2.29
C ALA A 130 -14.43 28.28 -2.00
N ALA A 131 -14.59 27.08 -2.57
CA ALA A 131 -13.60 26.00 -2.42
C ALA A 131 -12.26 26.36 -3.06
N THR A 132 -12.26 26.96 -4.25
CA THR A 132 -11.03 27.43 -4.91
C THR A 132 -10.32 28.52 -4.10
N GLN A 133 -11.07 29.45 -3.50
CA GLN A 133 -10.50 30.47 -2.61
C GLN A 133 -9.85 29.84 -1.36
N LEU A 134 -10.50 28.85 -0.76
CA LEU A 134 -9.94 28.10 0.38
C LEU A 134 -8.66 27.34 -0.03
N LEU A 135 -8.68 26.67 -1.19
CA LEU A 135 -7.50 25.96 -1.68
C LEU A 135 -6.34 26.90 -1.96
N GLU A 136 -6.59 28.10 -2.50
CA GLU A 136 -5.52 29.10 -2.74
C GLU A 136 -4.97 29.64 -1.42
N ALA A 137 -5.83 29.87 -0.42
CA ALA A 137 -5.40 30.25 0.92
C ALA A 137 -4.51 29.16 1.56
N VAL A 138 -4.91 27.88 1.47
CA VAL A 138 -4.12 26.75 1.96
C VAL A 138 -2.81 26.61 1.17
N ARG A 139 -2.85 26.81 -0.16
CA ARG A 139 -1.67 26.76 -1.02
C ARG A 139 -0.61 27.79 -0.62
N SER A 140 -1.04 29.00 -0.22
CA SER A 140 -0.12 30.02 0.30
C SER A 140 0.60 29.56 1.58
N ALA A 141 -0.03 28.68 2.36
CA ALA A 141 0.51 28.08 3.58
C ALA A 141 1.11 26.67 3.37
N ALA A 142 1.25 26.19 2.14
CA ALA A 142 1.70 24.82 1.85
C ALA A 142 3.07 24.52 2.46
N ARG A 143 4.03 25.46 2.36
CA ARG A 143 5.39 25.27 2.90
C ARG A 143 5.38 25.12 4.44
N PRO A 144 4.77 26.03 5.22
CA PRO A 144 4.60 25.83 6.67
C PRO A 144 3.91 24.52 7.03
N LEU A 145 2.89 24.09 6.27
CA LEU A 145 2.18 22.84 6.51
C LEU A 145 3.08 21.61 6.28
N CYS A 146 3.90 21.61 5.23
CA CYS A 146 4.88 20.54 5.01
C CYS A 146 5.93 20.49 6.13
N GLN A 147 6.44 21.64 6.58
CA GLN A 147 7.38 21.71 7.70
C GLN A 147 6.78 21.20 9.01
N LEU A 148 5.50 21.51 9.26
CA LEU A 148 4.76 20.97 10.40
C LEU A 148 4.64 19.44 10.30
N ALA A 149 4.30 18.92 9.12
CA ALA A 149 4.19 17.48 8.89
C ALA A 149 5.55 16.77 9.11
N GLU A 150 6.66 17.33 8.61
CA GLU A 150 8.01 16.80 8.84
C GLU A 150 8.37 16.78 10.34
N ALA A 151 8.06 17.87 11.06
CA ALA A 151 8.30 17.95 12.50
C ALA A 151 7.46 16.93 13.29
N MET A 152 6.19 16.74 12.91
CA MET A 152 5.31 15.74 13.51
C MET A 152 5.80 14.32 13.22
N ASN A 153 6.25 14.03 12.00
CA ASN A 153 6.81 12.73 11.63
C ASN A 153 8.09 12.42 12.42
N LEU A 154 8.96 13.42 12.61
CA LEU A 154 10.17 13.25 13.42
C LEU A 154 9.82 12.98 14.89
N LEU A 155 8.82 13.69 15.43
CA LEU A 155 8.35 13.46 16.80
C LEU A 155 7.77 12.05 16.96
N ASP A 156 6.95 11.60 16.02
CA ASP A 156 6.35 10.27 16.02
C ASP A 156 7.42 9.16 15.93
N LEU A 157 8.42 9.33 15.05
CA LEU A 157 9.57 8.43 14.96
C LEU A 157 10.34 8.38 16.29
N LEU A 158 10.79 9.53 16.80
CA LEU A 158 11.66 9.57 17.98
C LEU A 158 10.94 9.13 19.27
N VAL A 159 9.71 9.60 19.49
CA VAL A 159 8.98 9.39 20.73
C VAL A 159 8.19 8.08 20.66
N ASN A 160 7.25 7.98 19.74
CA ASN A 160 6.30 6.87 19.72
C ASN A 160 6.93 5.58 19.21
N SER A 161 7.85 5.66 18.23
CA SER A 161 8.48 4.46 17.68
C SER A 161 9.73 4.05 18.45
N LEU A 162 10.71 4.94 18.62
CA LEU A 162 11.99 4.56 19.22
C LEU A 162 11.94 4.58 20.76
N ALA A 163 11.53 5.69 21.39
CA ALA A 163 11.63 5.83 22.84
C ALA A 163 10.67 4.91 23.62
N VAL A 164 9.42 4.76 23.16
CA VAL A 164 8.44 3.87 23.81
C VAL A 164 8.92 2.42 23.80
N VAL A 165 9.28 1.88 22.62
CA VAL A 165 9.79 0.50 22.49
C VAL A 165 11.04 0.30 23.33
N SER A 166 11.96 1.27 23.31
CA SER A 166 13.19 1.20 24.09
C SER A 166 12.95 1.11 25.58
N ARG A 167 11.94 1.84 26.09
CA ARG A 167 11.56 1.83 27.50
C ARG A 167 10.85 0.53 27.88
N GLU A 168 9.88 0.10 27.09
CA GLU A 168 9.05 -1.08 27.39
C GLU A 168 9.86 -2.37 27.34
N GLN A 169 10.78 -2.48 26.37
CA GLN A 169 11.60 -3.67 26.16
C GLN A 169 12.96 -3.62 26.88
N GLY A 170 13.21 -2.58 27.69
CA GLY A 170 14.45 -2.42 28.45
C GLY A 170 15.70 -2.41 27.57
N TYR A 171 15.70 -1.59 26.52
CA TYR A 171 16.86 -1.38 25.66
C TYR A 171 17.86 -0.46 26.37
N CYS A 172 19.13 -0.50 25.94
CA CYS A 172 20.16 0.38 26.45
C CYS A 172 20.59 1.40 25.40
N ARG A 173 20.96 2.59 25.84
CA ARG A 173 21.54 3.61 24.96
C ARG A 173 22.94 3.16 24.50
N PRO A 174 23.19 2.98 23.20
CA PRO A 174 24.52 2.63 22.72
C PRO A 174 25.48 3.82 22.82
N THR A 175 26.75 3.52 23.06
CA THR A 175 27.84 4.48 22.94
C THR A 175 28.46 4.32 21.54
N LEU A 176 28.30 5.33 20.69
CA LEU A 176 28.92 5.34 19.36
C LEU A 176 30.37 5.83 19.47
N LEU A 177 31.29 5.07 18.87
CA LEU A 177 32.73 5.33 18.92
C LEU A 177 33.26 5.56 17.49
N ASP A 178 33.88 6.70 17.23
CA ASP A 178 34.39 7.06 15.88
C ASP A 178 35.83 6.59 15.61
N ALA A 179 36.58 6.21 16.64
CA ALA A 179 37.93 5.71 16.43
C ALA A 179 37.90 4.38 15.64
N SER A 180 38.76 4.24 14.63
CA SER A 180 38.77 3.04 13.78
C SER A 180 39.17 1.78 14.54
N ASP A 181 39.92 1.94 15.64
CA ASP A 181 40.33 0.90 16.58
C ASP A 181 39.38 0.75 17.78
N ALA A 182 38.23 1.44 17.78
CA ALA A 182 37.24 1.28 18.83
C ALA A 182 36.60 -0.12 18.81
N PRO A 183 36.37 -0.76 19.96
CA PRO A 183 35.77 -2.09 20.01
C PRO A 183 34.29 -2.06 19.62
N LEU A 184 33.81 -3.18 19.07
CA LEU A 184 32.38 -3.50 18.99
C LEU A 184 32.06 -4.46 20.14
N ALA A 185 31.45 -3.92 21.19
CA ALA A 185 31.14 -4.65 22.41
C ALA A 185 29.65 -4.51 22.74
N ILE A 186 28.91 -5.62 22.67
CA ILE A 186 27.48 -5.67 23.00
C ILE A 186 27.27 -6.77 24.04
N ARG A 187 26.86 -6.40 25.26
CA ARG A 187 26.65 -7.36 26.36
C ARG A 187 25.20 -7.81 26.40
N ARG A 188 24.99 -9.12 26.52
CA ARG A 188 23.65 -9.75 26.60
C ARG A 188 22.70 -9.22 25.50
N ALA A 189 23.19 -9.16 24.27
CA ALA A 189 22.44 -8.78 23.09
C ALA A 189 21.25 -9.73 22.86
N ARG A 190 20.12 -9.15 22.45
CA ARG A 190 18.91 -9.86 22.07
C ARG A 190 18.56 -9.57 20.61
N HIS A 191 17.95 -10.53 19.94
CA HIS A 191 17.44 -10.32 18.59
C HIS A 191 16.14 -9.51 18.67
N PRO A 192 16.06 -8.27 18.16
CA PRO A 192 14.95 -7.34 18.45
C PRO A 192 13.57 -7.88 18.04
N VAL A 193 13.49 -8.66 16.95
CA VAL A 193 12.23 -9.30 16.53
C VAL A 193 11.91 -10.53 17.36
N LEU A 194 12.80 -11.54 17.39
CA LEU A 194 12.55 -12.80 18.09
C LEU A 194 12.36 -12.63 19.60
N SER A 195 13.07 -11.70 20.25
CA SER A 195 12.90 -11.46 21.68
C SER A 195 11.60 -10.73 22.04
N ALA A 196 10.97 -10.07 21.07
CA ALA A 196 9.67 -9.41 21.25
C ALA A 196 8.49 -10.36 21.01
N LEU A 197 8.75 -11.52 20.38
CA LEU A 197 7.78 -12.58 20.24
C LEU A 197 7.83 -13.41 21.54
N ASP A 198 6.86 -13.20 22.44
CA ASP A 198 6.70 -13.95 23.72
C ASP A 198 6.41 -15.46 23.54
N ILE A 199 6.79 -16.04 22.42
CA ILE A 199 6.57 -17.42 22.01
C ILE A 199 7.71 -18.32 22.52
N PHE A 200 8.93 -17.78 22.65
CA PHE A 200 10.13 -18.55 23.00
C PHE A 200 10.94 -17.85 24.09
N SER A 201 11.56 -18.62 25.00
CA SER A 201 12.53 -18.06 25.93
C SER A 201 13.82 -17.70 25.18
N TYR A 202 14.06 -16.40 24.96
CA TYR A 202 15.25 -15.93 24.26
C TYR A 202 16.46 -15.85 25.19
N VAL A 203 17.58 -16.50 24.82
CA VAL A 203 18.84 -16.45 25.57
C VAL A 203 19.73 -15.31 25.02
N PRO A 204 20.02 -14.27 25.82
CA PRO A 204 20.87 -13.16 25.38
C PRO A 204 22.35 -13.54 25.37
N ASN A 205 23.07 -13.11 24.32
CA ASN A 205 24.48 -13.45 24.12
C ASN A 205 25.35 -12.20 23.95
N SER A 206 26.61 -12.26 24.37
CA SER A 206 27.52 -11.12 24.24
C SER A 206 28.38 -11.23 22.96
N VAL A 207 28.82 -10.08 22.45
CA VAL A 207 29.75 -9.96 21.32
C VAL A 207 30.86 -9.02 21.74
N LEU A 208 32.12 -9.40 21.49
CA LEU A 208 33.28 -8.53 21.67
C LEU A 208 34.25 -8.70 20.50
N LEU A 209 34.34 -7.68 19.65
CA LEU A 209 35.35 -7.57 18.61
C LEU A 209 36.24 -6.37 18.92
N THR A 210 37.54 -6.59 18.90
CA THR A 210 38.56 -5.59 19.25
C THR A 210 39.61 -5.52 18.14
N PRO A 211 40.49 -4.51 18.12
CA PRO A 211 41.60 -4.49 17.18
C PRO A 211 42.50 -5.73 17.26
N GLN A 212 42.57 -6.37 18.43
CA GLN A 212 43.32 -7.59 18.69
C GLN A 212 42.55 -8.86 18.30
N THR A 213 41.21 -8.83 18.39
CA THR A 213 40.32 -9.95 18.05
C THR A 213 39.27 -9.49 17.03
N ARG A 214 39.67 -9.49 15.75
CA ARG A 214 38.88 -8.94 14.65
C ARG A 214 37.94 -9.97 14.03
N LEU A 215 38.28 -11.25 14.12
CA LEU A 215 37.51 -12.35 13.55
C LEU A 215 36.96 -13.24 14.67
N LEU A 216 35.64 -13.32 14.77
CA LEU A 216 34.94 -14.31 15.60
C LEU A 216 34.54 -15.51 14.74
N ILE A 217 34.99 -16.70 15.09
CA ILE A 217 34.58 -17.96 14.47
C ILE A 217 33.61 -18.65 15.42
N LEU A 218 32.35 -18.76 15.03
CA LEU A 218 31.29 -19.40 15.80
C LEU A 218 31.03 -20.81 15.28
N CYS A 219 31.42 -21.79 16.09
CA CYS A 219 31.19 -23.21 15.82
C CYS A 219 29.92 -23.72 16.54
N GLY A 220 29.41 -24.87 16.08
CA GLY A 220 28.36 -25.59 16.77
C GLY A 220 27.40 -26.29 15.81
N PRO A 221 26.57 -27.21 16.32
CA PRO A 221 25.63 -27.95 15.49
C PRO A 221 24.57 -27.06 14.86
N ASN A 222 23.88 -27.62 13.86
CA ASN A 222 22.72 -26.98 13.26
C ASN A 222 21.62 -26.81 14.32
N ALA A 223 20.79 -25.77 14.16
CA ALA A 223 19.77 -25.36 15.13
C ALA A 223 20.27 -24.84 16.48
N ALA A 224 21.58 -24.81 16.76
CA ALA A 224 22.11 -24.25 18.01
C ALA A 224 21.99 -22.72 18.13
N GLY A 225 21.51 -22.02 17.09
CA GLY A 225 21.25 -20.57 17.12
C GLY A 225 22.34 -19.68 16.51
N LYS A 226 23.31 -20.25 15.77
CA LYS A 226 24.42 -19.49 15.14
C LYS A 226 23.94 -18.34 14.25
N THR A 227 23.07 -18.63 13.28
CA THR A 227 22.46 -17.62 12.39
C THR A 227 21.69 -16.55 13.16
N THR A 228 20.98 -16.94 14.21
CA THR A 228 20.21 -16.03 15.06
C THR A 228 21.14 -15.06 15.82
N TYR A 229 22.27 -15.55 16.31
CA TYR A 229 23.29 -14.72 16.95
C TYR A 229 23.90 -13.72 15.97
N LEU A 230 24.30 -14.18 14.78
CA LEU A 230 24.86 -13.33 13.73
C LEU A 230 23.87 -12.23 13.29
N ARG A 231 22.59 -12.58 13.11
CA ARG A 231 21.53 -11.61 12.81
C ARG A 231 21.33 -10.61 13.95
N ALA A 232 21.37 -11.06 15.21
CA ALA A 232 21.25 -10.17 16.36
C ALA A 232 22.40 -9.14 16.41
N LEU A 233 23.64 -9.55 16.12
CA LEU A 233 24.79 -8.65 16.00
C LEU A 233 24.57 -7.56 14.94
N CYS A 234 24.15 -7.96 13.73
CA CYS A 234 23.86 -7.03 12.64
C CYS A 234 22.75 -6.05 13.03
N LEU A 235 21.63 -6.56 13.55
CA LEU A 235 20.47 -5.73 13.91
C LEU A 235 20.78 -4.76 15.04
N CYS A 236 21.51 -5.18 16.08
CA CYS A 236 21.92 -4.28 17.16
C CYS A 236 22.84 -3.18 16.64
N THR A 237 23.78 -3.52 15.76
CA THR A 237 24.68 -2.53 15.13
C THR A 237 23.91 -1.54 14.27
N LEU A 238 22.93 -2.02 13.48
CA LEU A 238 22.07 -1.18 12.66
C LEU A 238 21.21 -0.25 13.53
N MET A 239 20.59 -0.78 14.58
CA MET A 239 19.77 -0.02 15.52
C MET A 239 20.56 1.11 16.19
N ALA A 240 21.84 0.88 16.52
CA ALA A 240 22.70 1.92 17.05
C ALA A 240 22.94 3.05 16.04
N HIS A 241 23.16 2.72 14.76
CA HIS A 241 23.42 3.71 13.71
C HIS A 241 22.20 4.53 13.28
N ILE A 242 20.97 4.00 13.42
CA ILE A 242 19.74 4.77 13.20
C ILE A 242 19.40 5.71 14.37
N GLY A 243 20.17 5.68 15.47
CA GLY A 243 19.93 6.47 16.67
C GLY A 243 18.91 5.87 17.64
N CYS A 244 18.58 4.59 17.49
CA CYS A 244 17.72 3.85 18.43
C CYS A 244 18.55 3.28 19.58
N TRP A 245 17.89 3.04 20.73
CA TRP A 245 18.50 2.22 21.77
C TRP A 245 18.49 0.75 21.36
N VAL A 246 19.45 -0.02 21.84
CA VAL A 246 19.68 -1.38 21.37
C VAL A 246 19.22 -2.42 22.40
N PRO A 247 18.73 -3.58 21.95
CA PRO A 247 18.24 -4.65 22.83
C PRO A 247 19.40 -5.40 23.52
N ALA A 248 20.06 -4.75 24.47
CA ALA A 248 21.23 -5.27 25.18
C ALA A 248 21.30 -4.68 26.59
N GLU A 249 22.14 -5.25 27.45
CA GLU A 249 22.44 -4.68 28.78
C GLU A 249 23.34 -3.44 28.66
N SER A 250 24.34 -3.51 27.80
CA SER A 250 25.22 -2.40 27.47
C SER A 250 25.77 -2.56 26.05
N ALA A 251 25.96 -1.46 25.32
CA ALA A 251 26.52 -1.50 23.98
C ALA A 251 27.50 -0.35 23.72
N SER A 252 28.67 -0.71 23.19
CA SER A 252 29.65 0.19 22.57
C SER A 252 29.81 -0.24 21.12
N VAL A 253 29.44 0.64 20.20
CA VAL A 253 29.38 0.34 18.78
C VAL A 253 30.31 1.30 18.05
N ARG A 254 31.34 0.76 17.43
CA ARG A 254 32.19 1.52 16.49
C ARG A 254 31.36 1.95 15.28
N LEU A 255 31.61 3.15 14.76
CA LEU A 255 31.02 3.60 13.51
C LEU A 255 31.47 2.72 12.34
N THR A 256 30.50 2.02 11.74
CA THR A 256 30.71 1.16 10.58
C THR A 256 30.26 1.88 9.31
N ASP A 257 31.10 1.89 8.28
CA ASP A 257 30.76 2.44 6.96
C ASP A 257 29.95 1.45 6.10
N ARG A 258 30.19 0.16 6.29
CA ARG A 258 29.57 -0.93 5.52
C ARG A 258 29.22 -2.11 6.41
N MET A 259 28.06 -2.70 6.15
CA MET A 259 27.67 -3.99 6.71
C MET A 259 27.54 -4.99 5.55
N LEU A 260 28.42 -5.98 5.52
CA LEU A 260 28.52 -6.97 4.44
C LEU A 260 28.09 -8.32 4.99
N THR A 261 27.06 -8.91 4.41
CA THR A 261 26.46 -10.13 4.95
C THR A 261 26.35 -11.19 3.88
N ARG A 262 26.83 -12.40 4.20
CA ARG A 262 26.38 -13.64 3.58
C ARG A 262 25.66 -14.43 4.66
N LEU A 263 24.34 -14.27 4.73
CA LEU A 263 23.47 -15.05 5.61
C LEU A 263 22.65 -15.92 4.68
N GLY A 264 22.79 -17.25 4.76
CA GLY A 264 22.13 -18.18 3.84
C GLY A 264 20.64 -17.84 3.67
N VAL A 265 20.23 -17.57 2.43
CA VAL A 265 18.83 -17.49 2.02
C VAL A 265 18.49 -18.82 1.39
N ASP A 266 17.30 -19.35 1.69
CA ASP A 266 16.78 -20.55 1.04
C ASP A 266 16.96 -20.44 -0.47
N ASP A 267 17.47 -21.52 -1.07
CA ASP A 267 17.94 -21.62 -2.45
C ASP A 267 17.06 -20.83 -3.43
N CYS A 268 17.65 -19.79 -4.05
CA CYS A 268 16.98 -19.07 -5.11
C CYS A 268 16.98 -19.94 -6.37
N LEU A 269 15.85 -20.65 -6.59
CA LEU A 269 15.59 -21.48 -7.77
C LEU A 269 15.65 -20.70 -9.11
N GLU A 270 15.73 -19.37 -9.08
CA GLU A 270 15.54 -18.49 -10.24
C GLU A 270 16.83 -18.08 -10.98
N SER A 271 18.00 -18.64 -10.62
CA SER A 271 19.23 -18.39 -11.37
C SER A 271 19.73 -19.67 -12.06
N ASN A 272 20.02 -19.61 -13.36
CA ASN A 272 20.72 -20.67 -14.13
C ASN A 272 22.18 -20.88 -13.68
N ALA A 273 22.52 -20.56 -12.43
CA ALA A 273 23.85 -20.68 -11.85
C ALA A 273 23.83 -21.70 -10.70
N SER A 274 24.93 -22.43 -10.52
CA SER A 274 25.11 -23.31 -9.36
C SER A 274 25.06 -22.49 -8.06
N SER A 275 24.41 -23.01 -7.02
CA SER A 275 24.35 -22.39 -5.68
C SER A 275 25.75 -22.03 -5.15
N PHE A 276 26.75 -22.86 -5.44
CA PHE A 276 28.14 -22.58 -5.09
C PHE A 276 28.70 -21.36 -5.84
N SER A 277 28.40 -21.21 -7.13
CA SER A 277 28.87 -20.06 -7.92
C SER A 277 28.24 -18.75 -7.44
N LEU A 278 26.97 -18.79 -7.04
CA LEU A 278 26.29 -17.63 -6.47
C LEU A 278 26.91 -17.26 -5.11
N GLU A 279 27.11 -18.24 -4.23
CA GLU A 279 27.78 -18.07 -2.94
C GLU A 279 29.18 -17.46 -3.10
N MET A 280 29.98 -17.95 -4.06
CA MET A 280 31.32 -17.39 -4.33
C MET A 280 31.26 -15.96 -4.87
N LYS A 281 30.22 -15.59 -5.64
CA LYS A 281 30.03 -14.20 -6.09
C LYS A 281 29.68 -13.26 -4.93
N GLU A 282 28.87 -13.71 -3.98
CA GLU A 282 28.53 -12.94 -2.77
C GLU A 282 29.77 -12.72 -1.90
N VAL A 283 30.58 -13.76 -1.69
CA VAL A 283 31.85 -13.62 -0.96
C VAL A 283 32.82 -12.71 -1.70
N ALA A 284 32.96 -12.88 -3.02
CA ALA A 284 33.80 -11.99 -3.83
C ALA A 284 33.33 -10.54 -3.75
N TYR A 285 32.02 -10.29 -3.73
CA TYR A 285 31.46 -8.95 -3.52
C TYR A 285 31.83 -8.40 -2.13
N CYS A 286 31.72 -9.22 -1.08
CA CYS A 286 32.13 -8.82 0.26
C CYS A 286 33.61 -8.45 0.30
N LEU A 287 34.49 -9.32 -0.21
CA LEU A 287 35.94 -9.12 -0.21
C LEU A 287 36.36 -7.88 -1.02
N HIS A 288 35.76 -7.64 -2.18
CA HIS A 288 36.07 -6.45 -3.00
C HIS A 288 35.61 -5.12 -2.37
N ASN A 289 34.63 -5.15 -1.48
CA ASN A 289 34.07 -3.96 -0.83
C ASN A 289 34.50 -3.82 0.64
N LEU A 290 35.53 -4.57 1.07
CA LEU A 290 36.07 -4.46 2.41
C LEU A 290 36.64 -3.07 2.66
N SER A 291 36.44 -2.61 3.88
CA SER A 291 37.12 -1.47 4.49
C SER A 291 37.53 -1.86 5.91
N ASP A 292 38.45 -1.12 6.50
CA ASP A 292 38.86 -1.30 7.89
C ASP A 292 37.72 -1.02 8.88
N ARG A 293 36.70 -0.26 8.47
CA ARG A 293 35.49 0.06 9.24
C ARG A 293 34.30 -0.87 8.97
N ALA A 294 34.42 -1.83 8.05
CA ALA A 294 33.33 -2.73 7.74
C ALA A 294 33.01 -3.69 8.92
N LEU A 295 31.72 -4.07 9.01
CA LEU A 295 31.27 -5.25 9.74
C LEU A 295 30.89 -6.34 8.73
N VAL A 296 31.58 -7.47 8.79
CA VAL A 296 31.36 -8.61 7.88
C VAL A 296 30.77 -9.78 8.64
N VAL A 297 29.70 -10.36 8.12
CA VAL A 297 29.04 -11.51 8.73
C VAL A 297 28.83 -12.59 7.69
N ILE A 298 29.41 -13.76 7.91
CA ILE A 298 29.32 -14.91 7.01
C ILE A 298 28.75 -16.09 7.79
N ASP A 299 27.72 -16.72 7.26
CA ASP A 299 27.08 -17.88 7.85
C ASP A 299 27.24 -19.06 6.90
N GLU A 300 27.93 -20.11 7.33
CA GLU A 300 28.08 -21.40 6.65
C GLU A 300 28.59 -21.35 5.20
N LEU A 301 29.82 -20.87 5.02
CA LEU A 301 30.45 -20.82 3.70
C LEU A 301 30.82 -22.23 3.18
N GLY A 302 30.61 -22.46 1.89
CA GLY A 302 31.08 -23.65 1.17
C GLY A 302 30.18 -24.87 1.33
N ARG A 303 28.90 -24.70 1.67
CA ARG A 303 27.96 -25.82 1.89
C ARG A 303 27.73 -26.69 0.64
N ALA A 304 27.90 -26.12 -0.56
CA ALA A 304 27.63 -26.78 -1.83
C ALA A 304 28.86 -27.43 -2.50
N THR A 305 29.97 -27.63 -1.77
CA THR A 305 31.21 -28.25 -2.28
C THR A 305 31.75 -29.32 -1.33
N SER A 306 32.89 -29.94 -1.66
CA SER A 306 33.55 -30.93 -0.80
C SER A 306 34.01 -30.31 0.52
N ASP A 307 34.01 -31.08 1.61
CA ASP A 307 34.46 -30.60 2.94
C ASP A 307 35.88 -30.01 2.90
N ALA A 308 36.76 -30.61 2.09
CA ALA A 308 38.13 -30.15 1.93
C ALA A 308 38.18 -28.77 1.24
N ASP A 309 37.41 -28.58 0.17
CA ASP A 309 37.35 -27.29 -0.54
C ASP A 309 36.64 -26.22 0.30
N SER A 310 35.56 -26.61 1.00
CA SER A 310 34.82 -25.72 1.90
C SER A 310 35.70 -25.18 3.02
N LEU A 311 36.49 -26.06 3.66
CA LEU A 311 37.48 -25.67 4.66
C LEU A 311 38.55 -24.76 4.05
N ALA A 312 39.11 -25.12 2.90
CA ALA A 312 40.17 -24.34 2.26
C ALA A 312 39.70 -22.91 1.88
N ILE A 313 38.49 -22.79 1.34
CA ILE A 313 37.90 -21.50 0.98
C ILE A 313 37.58 -20.69 2.25
N SER A 314 36.93 -21.29 3.23
CA SER A 314 36.59 -20.62 4.50
C SER A 314 37.84 -20.12 5.23
N TRP A 315 38.92 -20.90 5.16
CA TRP A 315 40.21 -20.54 5.71
C TRP A 315 40.80 -19.32 4.99
N ALA A 316 40.90 -19.37 3.66
CA ALA A 316 41.45 -18.27 2.87
C ALA A 316 40.63 -16.97 3.03
N VAL A 317 39.30 -17.09 3.11
CA VAL A 317 38.41 -15.96 3.39
C VAL A 317 38.64 -15.41 4.80
N GLY A 318 38.76 -16.27 5.81
CA GLY A 318 39.08 -15.85 7.18
C GLY A 318 40.40 -15.07 7.26
N GLU A 319 41.44 -15.53 6.56
CA GLU A 319 42.73 -14.84 6.45
C GLU A 319 42.59 -13.46 5.78
N ALA A 320 41.86 -13.39 4.66
CA ALA A 320 41.60 -12.13 3.96
C ALA A 320 40.84 -11.11 4.84
N LEU A 321 39.83 -11.57 5.58
CA LEU A 321 39.06 -10.73 6.50
C LEU A 321 39.92 -10.17 7.63
N MET A 322 40.77 -11.00 8.25
CA MET A 322 41.70 -10.54 9.29
C MET A 322 42.70 -9.50 8.75
N GLY A 323 43.20 -9.71 7.53
CA GLY A 323 44.12 -8.80 6.85
C GLY A 323 43.52 -7.43 6.53
N SER A 324 42.19 -7.34 6.36
CA SER A 324 41.51 -6.09 5.99
C SER A 324 41.34 -5.08 7.14
N GLY A 325 41.41 -5.54 8.39
CA GLY A 325 41.10 -4.71 9.56
C GLY A 325 39.62 -4.58 9.90
N ALA A 326 38.72 -5.12 9.07
CA ALA A 326 37.30 -5.20 9.34
C ALA A 326 37.00 -6.07 10.57
N TYR A 327 35.88 -5.77 11.24
CA TYR A 327 35.32 -6.65 12.25
C TYR A 327 34.46 -7.69 11.57
N SER A 328 34.70 -8.96 11.87
CA SER A 328 34.13 -10.08 11.14
C SER A 328 33.61 -11.16 12.09
N ALA A 329 32.46 -11.75 11.75
CA ALA A 329 31.93 -12.93 12.42
C ALA A 329 31.57 -14.00 11.39
N MET A 330 32.08 -15.21 11.59
CA MET A 330 31.88 -16.35 10.71
C MET A 330 31.24 -17.50 11.49
N ALA A 331 30.06 -17.96 11.09
CA ALA A 331 29.49 -19.19 11.62
C ALA A 331 29.85 -20.37 10.70
N THR A 332 30.23 -21.50 11.30
CA THR A 332 30.55 -22.72 10.56
C THR A 332 30.18 -23.97 11.34
N HIS A 333 29.91 -25.06 10.62
CA HIS A 333 29.83 -26.41 11.19
C HIS A 333 31.20 -27.12 11.18
N GLU A 334 32.20 -26.56 10.50
CA GLU A 334 33.52 -27.16 10.35
C GLU A 334 34.44 -26.78 11.52
N HIS A 335 34.56 -27.66 12.50
CA HIS A 335 35.38 -27.45 13.69
C HIS A 335 36.88 -27.29 13.39
N ARG A 336 37.38 -27.82 12.26
CA ARG A 336 38.78 -27.63 11.87
C ARG A 336 39.13 -26.16 11.61
N LEU A 337 38.15 -25.32 11.25
CA LEU A 337 38.36 -23.88 11.06
C LEU A 337 38.76 -23.19 12.36
N ALA A 338 38.39 -23.74 13.52
CA ALA A 338 38.78 -23.19 14.81
C ALA A 338 40.30 -23.24 15.05
N ARG A 339 41.05 -24.01 14.26
CA ARG A 339 42.52 -23.99 14.31
C ARG A 339 43.12 -22.65 13.91
N LEU A 340 42.36 -21.77 13.24
CA LEU A 340 42.80 -20.42 12.90
C LEU A 340 43.23 -19.61 14.13
N GLN A 341 42.57 -19.77 15.28
CA GLN A 341 42.93 -19.03 16.51
C GLN A 341 44.36 -19.34 17.00
N HIS A 342 44.89 -20.53 16.68
CA HIS A 342 46.23 -20.94 17.10
C HIS A 342 47.32 -20.36 16.19
N LEU A 343 46.96 -20.00 14.96
CA LEU A 343 47.87 -19.47 13.96
C LEU A 343 47.80 -17.95 13.88
N TYR A 344 46.63 -17.38 14.15
CA TYR A 344 46.34 -15.97 14.04
C TYR A 344 45.78 -15.43 15.36
N PRO A 345 46.52 -14.55 16.07
CA PRO A 345 46.03 -13.90 17.29
C PRO A 345 44.74 -13.08 17.09
N GLY A 346 44.48 -12.67 15.84
CA GLY A 346 43.30 -11.94 15.40
C GLY A 346 42.00 -12.74 15.39
N ALA A 347 42.08 -14.07 15.47
CA ALA A 347 40.95 -14.98 15.42
C ALA A 347 40.60 -15.50 16.82
N LEU A 348 39.33 -15.33 17.20
CA LEU A 348 38.74 -15.90 18.41
C LEU A 348 37.73 -16.97 18.00
N CYS A 349 37.82 -18.16 18.59
CA CYS A 349 36.81 -19.18 18.38
C CYS A 349 35.87 -19.26 19.58
N ALA A 350 34.58 -19.35 19.29
CA ALA A 350 33.53 -19.59 20.27
C ALA A 350 32.60 -20.69 19.74
N SER A 351 31.85 -21.31 20.64
CA SER A 351 30.89 -22.35 20.28
C SER A 351 29.56 -22.14 20.97
N MET A 352 28.48 -22.58 20.31
CA MET A 352 27.17 -22.64 20.96
C MET A 352 27.13 -23.86 21.89
N ALA A 353 26.79 -23.63 23.15
CA ALA A 353 26.72 -24.66 24.18
C ALA A 353 25.57 -25.65 23.91
N VAL A 354 25.90 -26.94 24.03
CA VAL A 354 24.97 -28.06 23.84
C VAL A 354 25.16 -29.01 25.02
N ARG A 355 24.05 -29.48 25.59
CA ARG A 355 24.05 -30.50 26.65
C ARG A 355 23.47 -31.78 26.10
N ALA A 356 24.16 -32.89 26.35
CA ALA A 356 23.66 -34.21 26.02
C ALA A 356 23.23 -34.90 27.33
N GLU A 357 21.92 -34.99 27.56
CA GLU A 357 21.36 -35.72 28.70
C GLU A 357 20.40 -36.80 28.20
N GLY A 358 20.57 -38.03 28.69
CA GLY A 358 19.62 -39.14 28.45
C GLY A 358 19.42 -39.53 26.97
N GLY A 359 20.37 -39.26 26.08
CA GLY A 359 20.24 -39.52 24.64
C GLY A 359 19.48 -38.44 23.87
N THR A 360 19.15 -37.33 24.53
CA THR A 360 18.59 -36.12 23.89
C THR A 360 19.61 -34.99 23.89
N LEU A 361 19.68 -34.25 22.79
CA LEU A 361 20.49 -33.04 22.65
C LEU A 361 19.65 -31.83 23.04
N ASP A 362 20.04 -31.14 24.10
CA ASP A 362 19.44 -29.89 24.54
C ASP A 362 20.31 -28.70 24.11
N PHE A 363 19.73 -27.78 23.35
CA PHE A 363 20.41 -26.61 22.82
C PHE A 363 20.27 -25.46 23.81
N CYS A 364 21.37 -25.07 24.46
CA CYS A 364 21.34 -24.01 25.48
C CYS A 364 21.22 -22.60 24.89
N TYR A 365 21.50 -22.44 23.59
CA TYR A 365 21.54 -21.16 22.87
C TYR A 365 22.50 -20.12 23.49
N GLU A 366 23.44 -20.55 24.31
CA GLU A 366 24.45 -19.72 24.97
C GLU A 366 25.81 -19.91 24.30
N ILE A 367 26.55 -18.82 24.12
CA ILE A 367 27.92 -18.87 23.61
C ILE A 367 28.89 -19.20 24.75
N SER A 368 29.76 -20.18 24.50
CA SER A 368 30.93 -20.50 25.31
C SER A 368 32.22 -20.20 24.57
N ASP A 369 33.21 -19.67 25.28
CA ASP A 369 34.55 -19.45 24.74
C ASP A 369 35.22 -20.79 24.38
N GLY A 370 35.90 -20.83 23.23
CA GLY A 370 36.56 -22.02 22.71
C GLY A 370 35.60 -23.02 22.05
N LEU A 371 36.14 -24.21 21.76
CA LEU A 371 35.38 -25.32 21.19
C LEU A 371 34.64 -26.08 22.31
N SER A 372 33.36 -26.33 22.11
CA SER A 372 32.59 -27.26 22.93
C SER A 372 33.23 -28.64 22.86
N ALA A 373 33.41 -29.31 24.00
CA ALA A 373 33.86 -30.69 24.03
C ALA A 373 32.94 -31.53 23.14
N GLU A 374 33.53 -32.30 22.22
CA GLU A 374 32.78 -33.16 21.29
C GLU A 374 31.80 -34.02 22.10
N VAL A 375 30.50 -33.83 21.88
CA VAL A 375 29.51 -34.83 22.24
C VAL A 375 29.69 -35.95 21.21
N THR A 376 30.56 -36.89 21.54
CA THR A 376 30.83 -38.09 20.73
C THR A 376 29.76 -39.14 20.92
#